data_AF-A0A1D2W7D3-F1
#
_entry.id   AF-A0A1D2W7D3-F1
#
_cell.length_a   1.000
_cell.length_b   1.000
_cell.length_c   1.000
_cell.angle_alpha   90.00
_cell.angle_beta   90.00
_cell.angle_gamma   90.00
#
_symmetry.space_group_name_H-M   'P 1'
#
loop_
_entity.id
_entity.type
_entity.pdbx_description
1 polymer ?
#
loop_
_entity_poly.entity_id
_entity_poly.type
_entity_poly.pdbx_seq_one_letter_code
_entity_poly.pdbx_strand_id
1 'polypeptide(L)'
;MLYRTFGKTGQKVSILGFGCMRLPIIGGNPERINEPLATEMLHYAIEHGVNYIDTAYPYHGLDATQGGRSEIFVGNVLKEGYRDQVYLSTKLPSWNIEKKEDFNYYLDMQLKRLQTDSIDFYLLHGLGNNTWSNLKELEVLEFLDSALEDGRIKYAGFSYHDEVELFKEIVDSYNWSFALIQYNYMDENFQAGKDGLDYIASRDIGAAIMEPLRGGCLTNNIPPDVQAIWDKSTVKRSPTEWALRFLWDQGEVNVVLSGMSKMEQVVENIRIADEGKANSLTSEDINLIQEAKDTYTERIHVSCTRCNYCMPCPNGVDIPANLNLLNDLYIYQNMEKPSGSYRFLKAKDVDASACDDCSECEKKCTQDIPIRKYLKEVVETFEKG
;
A
#
# COMPACT_ATOMS: atom_id res chain seq x y z
N MET A 1 5.65 -13.62 -18.48
CA MET A 1 4.97 -12.47 -17.86
C MET A 1 3.83 -11.98 -18.74
N LEU A 2 2.68 -11.62 -18.16
CA LEU A 2 1.60 -10.88 -18.85
C LEU A 2 1.79 -9.36 -18.70
N TYR A 3 1.35 -8.59 -19.71
CA TYR A 3 1.48 -7.13 -19.73
C TYR A 3 0.13 -6.46 -20.04
N ARG A 4 -0.13 -5.30 -19.42
CA ARG A 4 -1.30 -4.45 -19.68
C ARG A 4 -0.87 -3.07 -20.14
N THR A 5 -1.71 -2.42 -20.95
CA THR A 5 -1.53 -0.99 -21.26
C THR A 5 -1.81 -0.20 -20.00
N PHE A 6 -0.91 0.69 -19.60
CA PHE A 6 -1.07 1.45 -18.35
C PHE A 6 -1.84 2.75 -18.58
N GLY A 7 -3.17 2.62 -18.69
CA GLY A 7 -4.07 3.73 -19.06
C GLY A 7 -3.61 4.48 -20.32
N LYS A 8 -3.82 5.79 -20.33
CA LYS A 8 -3.49 6.69 -21.43
C LYS A 8 -2.00 6.91 -21.67
N THR A 9 -1.13 6.34 -20.84
CA THR A 9 0.33 6.43 -21.05
C THR A 9 0.80 5.66 -22.28
N GLY A 10 0.03 4.65 -22.70
CA GLY A 10 0.38 3.74 -23.79
C GLY A 10 1.47 2.73 -23.45
N GLN A 11 2.10 2.82 -22.27
CA GLN A 11 3.18 1.92 -21.86
C GLN A 11 2.65 0.52 -21.53
N LYS A 12 3.46 -0.51 -21.79
CA LYS A 12 3.13 -1.91 -21.48
C LYS A 12 3.83 -2.32 -20.18
N VAL A 13 3.08 -2.29 -19.08
CA VAL A 13 3.60 -2.68 -17.75
C VAL A 13 3.27 -4.15 -17.46
N SER A 14 4.19 -4.85 -16.82
CA SER A 14 3.95 -6.20 -16.30
C SER A 14 2.83 -6.14 -15.26
N ILE A 15 1.94 -7.13 -15.25
CA ILE A 15 0.81 -7.11 -14.31
C ILE A 15 1.25 -7.27 -12.85
N LEU A 16 2.46 -7.79 -12.63
CA LEU A 16 3.17 -7.77 -11.37
C LEU A 16 4.24 -6.67 -11.41
N GLY A 17 4.24 -5.79 -10.42
CA GLY A 17 5.33 -4.87 -10.14
C GLY A 17 6.08 -5.29 -8.88
N PHE A 18 7.38 -4.99 -8.85
CA PHE A 18 8.23 -5.27 -7.69
C PHE A 18 8.20 -4.10 -6.72
N GLY A 19 7.60 -4.29 -5.54
CA GLY A 19 7.53 -3.26 -4.49
C GLY A 19 8.74 -3.33 -3.55
N CYS A 20 9.58 -2.30 -3.55
CA CYS A 20 10.82 -2.23 -2.77
C CYS A 20 10.63 -1.79 -1.30
N MET A 21 9.39 -1.66 -0.80
CA MET A 21 9.15 -1.34 0.62
C MET A 21 9.52 -2.48 1.57
N ARG A 22 9.55 -3.73 1.07
CA ARG A 22 9.73 -4.95 1.88
C ARG A 22 10.95 -5.76 1.44
N LEU A 23 12.02 -5.12 0.99
CA LEU A 23 13.25 -5.84 0.67
C LEU A 23 13.73 -6.63 1.91
N PRO A 24 14.41 -7.77 1.73
CA PRO A 24 14.95 -8.54 2.86
C PRO A 24 15.89 -7.67 3.71
N ILE A 25 15.83 -7.81 5.04
CA ILE A 25 16.62 -7.02 5.98
C ILE A 25 17.46 -7.90 6.91
N ILE A 26 18.54 -7.33 7.43
CA ILE A 26 19.47 -7.99 8.37
C ILE A 26 19.18 -7.54 9.79
N GLY A 27 18.97 -8.51 10.68
CA GLY A 27 18.81 -8.26 12.12
C GLY A 27 17.56 -7.48 12.51
N GLY A 28 16.50 -7.55 11.68
CA GLY A 28 15.24 -6.84 11.91
C GLY A 28 15.34 -5.31 11.80
N ASN A 29 16.48 -4.77 11.34
CA ASN A 29 16.65 -3.33 11.14
C ASN A 29 16.20 -2.93 9.73
N PRO A 30 15.16 -2.08 9.57
CA PRO A 30 14.67 -1.66 8.27
C PRO A 30 15.71 -0.93 7.41
N GLU A 31 16.70 -0.28 8.01
CA GLU A 31 17.78 0.42 7.29
C GLU A 31 18.87 -0.53 6.75
N ARG A 32 18.87 -1.80 7.16
CA ARG A 32 19.91 -2.77 6.76
C ARG A 32 19.36 -3.77 5.75
N ILE A 33 19.20 -3.33 4.51
CA ILE A 33 18.84 -4.22 3.39
C ILE A 33 19.88 -5.34 3.29
N ASN A 34 19.43 -6.58 3.14
CA ASN A 34 20.26 -7.70 2.73
C ASN A 34 20.52 -7.58 1.22
N GLU A 35 21.45 -6.71 0.85
CA GLU A 35 21.69 -6.34 -0.56
C GLU A 35 21.96 -7.56 -1.46
N PRO A 36 22.80 -8.56 -1.11
CA PRO A 36 23.01 -9.72 -1.96
C PRO A 36 21.71 -10.46 -2.33
N LEU A 37 20.85 -10.74 -1.34
CA LEU A 37 19.58 -11.43 -1.58
C LEU A 37 18.60 -10.53 -2.33
N ALA A 38 18.52 -9.25 -1.96
CA ALA A 38 17.64 -8.28 -2.62
C ALA A 38 18.02 -8.09 -4.09
N THR A 39 19.32 -8.05 -4.41
CA THR A 39 19.83 -7.96 -5.79
C THR A 39 19.46 -9.20 -6.58
N GLU A 40 19.69 -10.39 -6.02
CA GLU A 40 19.29 -11.65 -6.66
C GLU A 40 17.79 -11.68 -6.97
N MET A 41 16.95 -11.26 -6.02
CA MET A 41 15.50 -11.18 -6.19
C MET A 41 15.09 -10.20 -7.29
N LEU A 42 15.73 -9.03 -7.37
CA LEU A 42 15.40 -8.02 -8.38
C LEU A 42 15.87 -8.46 -9.77
N HIS A 43 17.08 -9.03 -9.89
CA HIS A 43 17.57 -9.61 -11.15
C HIS A 43 16.64 -10.70 -11.63
N TYR A 44 16.31 -11.68 -10.78
CA TYR A 44 15.40 -12.76 -11.14
C TYR A 44 14.06 -12.21 -11.63
N ALA A 45 13.48 -11.23 -10.93
CA ALA A 45 12.21 -10.64 -11.35
C ALA A 45 12.28 -10.00 -12.74
N ILE A 46 13.32 -9.21 -13.00
CA ILE A 46 13.50 -8.50 -14.28
C ILE A 46 13.77 -9.50 -15.42
N GLU A 47 14.65 -10.47 -15.20
CA GLU A 47 14.96 -11.53 -16.17
C GLU A 47 13.73 -12.38 -16.53
N HIS A 48 12.75 -12.48 -15.64
CA HIS A 48 11.48 -13.17 -15.86
C HIS A 48 10.33 -12.24 -16.29
N GLY A 49 10.67 -11.00 -16.68
CA GLY A 49 9.79 -10.08 -17.40
C GLY A 49 9.08 -9.04 -16.54
N VAL A 50 9.33 -8.97 -15.22
CA VAL A 50 8.84 -7.85 -14.41
C VAL A 50 9.53 -6.57 -14.87
N ASN A 51 8.75 -5.58 -15.31
CA ASN A 51 9.29 -4.32 -15.83
C ASN A 51 8.78 -3.09 -15.06
N TYR A 52 8.09 -3.24 -13.93
CA TYR A 52 7.67 -2.12 -13.09
C TYR A 52 8.31 -2.24 -11.71
N ILE A 53 9.24 -1.34 -11.38
CA ILE A 53 9.95 -1.32 -10.09
C ILE A 53 9.51 -0.09 -9.31
N ASP A 54 8.90 -0.32 -8.14
CA ASP A 54 8.36 0.72 -7.28
C ASP A 54 9.20 0.89 -6.02
N THR A 55 9.72 2.10 -5.81
CA THR A 55 10.39 2.51 -4.57
C THR A 55 9.79 3.83 -4.06
N ALA A 56 10.30 4.36 -2.96
CA ALA A 56 9.94 5.69 -2.46
C ALA A 56 11.07 6.26 -1.61
N TYR A 57 11.06 7.59 -1.45
CA TYR A 57 12.01 8.32 -0.61
C TYR A 57 12.25 7.71 0.78
N PRO A 58 11.20 7.40 1.60
CA PRO A 58 11.41 6.93 2.96
C PRO A 58 11.68 5.43 3.10
N TYR A 59 11.56 4.64 2.01
CA TYR A 59 11.61 3.18 2.13
C TYR A 59 12.98 2.71 2.62
N HIS A 60 12.97 1.77 3.57
CA HIS A 60 14.15 1.33 4.32
C HIS A 60 14.82 2.49 5.10
N GLY A 61 14.02 3.32 5.75
CA GLY A 61 14.41 4.34 6.73
C GLY A 61 13.75 4.10 8.10
N LEU A 62 14.12 4.90 9.11
CA LEU A 62 13.54 4.81 10.47
C LEU A 62 12.25 5.62 10.62
N ASP A 63 12.10 6.67 9.83
CA ASP A 63 10.93 7.53 9.81
C ASP A 63 10.61 7.93 8.36
N ALA A 64 9.42 8.50 8.16
CA ALA A 64 8.96 8.90 6.84
C ALA A 64 9.57 10.23 6.35
N THR A 65 10.18 11.03 7.22
CA THR A 65 10.69 12.37 6.88
C THR A 65 12.13 12.35 6.39
N GLN A 66 12.84 11.22 6.54
CA GLN A 66 14.21 11.06 6.07
C GLN A 66 14.33 10.07 4.90
N GLY A 67 15.37 10.28 4.08
CA GLY A 67 15.66 9.42 2.93
C GLY A 67 16.17 8.05 3.37
N GLY A 68 15.41 7.00 3.08
CA GLY A 68 15.75 5.61 3.39
C GLY A 68 16.83 5.03 2.48
N ARG A 69 17.06 3.71 2.54
CA ARG A 69 18.08 3.03 1.71
C ARG A 69 17.57 2.51 0.36
N SER A 70 16.25 2.39 0.18
CA SER A 70 15.66 1.71 -0.98
C SER A 70 16.06 2.31 -2.33
N GLU A 71 15.95 3.64 -2.50
CA GLU A 71 16.32 4.29 -3.76
C GLU A 71 17.81 4.14 -4.11
N ILE A 72 18.69 4.19 -3.10
CA ILE A 72 20.13 3.99 -3.30
C ILE A 72 20.39 2.56 -3.78
N PHE A 73 19.77 1.59 -3.11
CA PHE A 73 19.86 0.19 -3.48
C PHE A 73 19.35 -0.07 -4.90
N VAL A 74 18.14 0.40 -5.23
CA VAL A 74 17.53 0.23 -6.56
C VAL A 74 18.40 0.89 -7.64
N GLY A 75 18.91 2.11 -7.39
CA GLY A 75 19.81 2.79 -8.33
C GLY A 75 21.10 2.00 -8.60
N ASN A 76 21.70 1.39 -7.57
CA ASN A 76 22.87 0.53 -7.74
C ASN A 76 22.57 -0.68 -8.61
N VAL A 77 21.48 -1.41 -8.33
CA VAL A 77 21.11 -2.61 -9.08
C VAL A 77 20.78 -2.29 -10.54
N LEU A 78 19.99 -1.24 -10.78
CA LEU A 78 19.58 -0.89 -12.16
C LEU A 78 20.76 -0.44 -13.03
N LYS A 79 21.80 0.14 -12.43
CA LYS A 79 23.03 0.56 -13.11
C LYS A 79 23.85 -0.62 -13.64
N GLU A 80 23.59 -1.84 -13.20
CA GLU A 80 24.24 -3.07 -13.68
C GLU A 80 23.73 -3.52 -15.08
N GLY A 81 22.98 -2.67 -15.78
CA GLY A 81 22.47 -2.95 -17.14
C GLY A 81 20.97 -3.22 -17.22
N TYR A 82 20.23 -2.95 -16.14
CA TYR A 82 18.78 -3.19 -16.07
C TYR A 82 17.91 -1.94 -16.22
N ARG A 83 18.49 -0.73 -16.13
CA ARG A 83 17.72 0.53 -16.17
C ARG A 83 16.81 0.65 -17.39
N ASP A 84 17.27 0.25 -18.57
CA ASP A 84 16.51 0.34 -19.83
C ASP A 84 15.49 -0.79 -20.00
N GLN A 85 15.49 -1.79 -19.11
CA GLN A 85 14.57 -2.93 -19.15
C GLN A 85 13.32 -2.70 -18.30
N VAL A 86 13.30 -1.65 -17.48
CA VAL A 86 12.25 -1.39 -16.51
C VAL A 86 11.74 0.05 -16.56
N TYR A 87 10.49 0.21 -16.17
CA TYR A 87 9.93 1.45 -15.71
C TYR A 87 10.20 1.62 -14.21
N LEU A 88 10.88 2.71 -13.87
CA LEU A 88 11.22 3.06 -12.51
C LEU A 88 10.20 4.03 -11.93
N SER A 89 9.64 3.68 -10.77
CA SER A 89 8.73 4.54 -10.01
C SER A 89 9.31 4.95 -8.66
N THR A 90 9.20 6.24 -8.34
CA THR A 90 9.43 6.77 -6.99
C THR A 90 8.44 7.88 -6.68
N LYS A 91 8.48 8.40 -5.46
CA LYS A 91 7.42 9.23 -4.89
C LYS A 91 7.99 10.44 -4.16
N LEU A 92 7.48 11.64 -4.47
CA LEU A 92 7.75 12.86 -3.73
C LEU A 92 7.22 12.71 -2.29
N PRO A 93 8.03 12.91 -1.24
CA PRO A 93 7.55 12.85 0.14
C PRO A 93 6.66 14.07 0.46
N SER A 94 5.38 13.98 0.14
CA SER A 94 4.43 15.11 0.19
C SER A 94 4.30 15.77 1.56
N TRP A 95 4.49 15.02 2.64
CA TRP A 95 4.46 15.52 4.03
C TRP A 95 5.70 16.32 4.42
N ASN A 96 6.77 16.30 3.61
CA ASN A 96 7.99 17.06 3.83
C ASN A 96 8.01 18.41 3.08
N ILE A 97 6.97 18.73 2.30
CA ILE A 97 6.94 19.93 1.48
C ILE A 97 6.42 21.10 2.32
N GLU A 98 7.30 22.06 2.61
CA GLU A 98 6.96 23.27 3.37
C GLU A 98 6.96 24.52 2.49
N LYS A 99 7.66 24.49 1.35
CA LYS A 99 7.76 25.57 0.38
C LYS A 99 7.99 25.05 -1.03
N LYS A 100 7.76 25.91 -2.04
CA LYS A 100 7.84 25.54 -3.47
C LYS A 100 9.21 24.98 -3.88
N GLU A 101 10.29 25.48 -3.28
CA GLU A 101 11.65 25.03 -3.59
C GLU A 101 11.90 23.56 -3.20
N ASP A 102 11.13 23.03 -2.25
CA ASP A 102 11.30 21.66 -1.77
C ASP A 102 10.97 20.63 -2.87
N PHE A 103 10.08 20.97 -3.80
CA PHE A 103 9.72 20.07 -4.91
C PHE A 103 10.93 19.69 -5.76
N ASN A 104 11.67 20.69 -6.24
CA ASN A 104 12.88 20.46 -7.02
C ASN A 104 13.99 19.85 -6.17
N TYR A 105 14.13 20.28 -4.91
CA TYR A 105 15.12 19.71 -4.00
C TYR A 105 14.95 18.19 -3.83
N TYR A 106 13.73 17.72 -3.57
CA TYR A 106 13.48 16.29 -3.40
C TYR A 106 13.63 15.53 -4.73
N LEU A 107 13.09 16.04 -5.83
CA LEU A 107 13.22 15.39 -7.14
C LEU A 107 14.70 15.23 -7.55
N ASP A 108 15.50 16.28 -7.44
CA ASP A 108 16.93 16.26 -7.78
C ASP A 108 17.71 15.30 -6.87
N MET A 109 17.33 15.24 -5.59
CA MET A 109 17.91 14.27 -4.65
C MET A 109 17.57 12.83 -5.03
N GLN A 110 16.32 12.56 -5.41
CA GLN A 110 15.85 11.23 -5.79
C GLN A 110 16.51 10.76 -7.08
N LEU A 111 16.65 11.62 -8.09
CA LEU A 111 17.40 11.36 -9.32
C LEU A 111 18.85 10.96 -9.01
N LYS A 112 19.52 11.70 -8.12
CA LYS A 112 20.89 11.39 -7.68
C LYS A 112 20.98 10.04 -6.96
N ARG A 113 20.04 9.74 -6.05
CA ARG A 113 20.01 8.48 -5.29
C ARG A 113 19.76 7.28 -6.20
N LEU A 114 18.86 7.43 -7.17
CA LEU A 114 18.53 6.42 -8.19
C LEU A 114 19.56 6.35 -9.32
N GLN A 115 20.52 7.27 -9.37
CA GLN A 115 21.57 7.34 -10.39
C GLN A 115 21.01 7.37 -11.83
N THR A 116 19.98 8.19 -12.04
CA THR A 116 19.32 8.35 -13.34
C THR A 116 18.96 9.80 -13.58
N ASP A 117 18.87 10.20 -14.84
CA ASP A 117 18.48 11.56 -15.23
C ASP A 117 16.97 11.72 -15.39
N SER A 118 16.20 10.62 -15.36
CA SER A 118 14.74 10.65 -15.53
C SER A 118 14.04 9.49 -14.81
N ILE A 119 12.93 9.81 -14.14
CA ILE A 119 12.02 8.85 -13.49
C ILE A 119 10.84 8.58 -14.44
N ASP A 120 10.50 7.31 -14.68
CA ASP A 120 9.41 6.98 -15.59
C ASP A 120 8.04 7.34 -14.97
N PHE A 121 7.79 6.90 -13.73
CA PHE A 121 6.51 7.10 -13.05
C PHE A 121 6.72 7.81 -11.70
N TYR A 122 6.43 9.11 -11.64
CA TYR A 122 6.61 9.92 -10.44
C TYR A 122 5.30 10.19 -9.74
N LEU A 123 5.24 9.89 -8.44
CA LEU A 123 4.04 9.98 -7.61
C LEU A 123 4.12 11.15 -6.62
N LEU A 124 3.03 11.87 -6.41
CA LEU A 124 2.80 12.56 -5.13
C LEU A 124 2.43 11.52 -4.07
N HIS A 125 3.19 11.44 -2.97
CA HIS A 125 3.06 10.32 -2.02
C HIS A 125 2.03 10.59 -0.93
N GLY A 126 1.00 9.75 -0.87
CA GLY A 126 0.09 9.66 0.27
C GLY A 126 -0.82 10.88 0.40
N LEU A 127 -1.51 11.20 -0.69
CA LEU A 127 -2.48 12.29 -0.69
C LEU A 127 -3.68 11.95 0.21
N GLY A 128 -4.07 12.95 0.98
CA GLY A 128 -5.26 13.06 1.81
C GLY A 128 -5.54 14.54 2.07
N ASN A 129 -6.54 14.87 2.88
CA ASN A 129 -7.07 16.23 2.96
C ASN A 129 -5.99 17.28 3.30
N ASN A 130 -5.16 16.99 4.31
CA ASN A 130 -4.12 17.93 4.76
C ASN A 130 -2.96 18.06 3.76
N THR A 131 -2.46 16.93 3.22
CA THR A 131 -1.34 16.95 2.27
C THR A 131 -1.77 17.58 0.96
N TRP A 132 -2.96 17.27 0.45
CA TRP A 132 -3.46 17.84 -0.79
C TRP A 132 -3.67 19.36 -0.72
N SER A 133 -4.25 19.87 0.38
CA SER A 133 -4.43 21.32 0.55
C SER A 133 -3.10 22.06 0.53
N ASN A 134 -2.11 21.59 1.28
CA ASN A 134 -0.77 22.20 1.34
C ASN A 134 -0.08 22.20 -0.04
N LEU A 135 -0.12 21.06 -0.75
CA LEU A 135 0.51 20.94 -2.06
C LEU A 135 -0.16 21.85 -3.11
N LYS A 136 -1.49 21.99 -3.08
CA LYS A 136 -2.22 22.93 -3.95
C LYS A 136 -1.80 24.37 -3.68
N GLU A 137 -1.72 24.78 -2.42
CA GLU A 137 -1.28 26.14 -2.03
C GLU A 137 0.15 26.45 -2.49
N LEU A 138 0.99 25.42 -2.54
CA LEU A 138 2.36 25.51 -3.04
C LEU A 138 2.48 25.30 -4.56
N GLU A 139 1.38 25.26 -5.31
CA GLU A 139 1.39 25.14 -6.78
C GLU A 139 2.06 23.85 -7.29
N VAL A 140 1.83 22.71 -6.63
CA VAL A 140 2.41 21.41 -7.01
C VAL A 140 2.16 21.02 -8.48
N LEU A 141 1.02 21.41 -9.06
CA LEU A 141 0.67 21.04 -10.43
C LEU A 141 1.58 21.73 -11.45
N GLU A 142 1.98 22.97 -11.19
CA GLU A 142 2.91 23.72 -12.04
C GLU A 142 4.33 23.15 -11.94
N PHE A 143 4.71 22.65 -10.76
CA PHE A 143 5.93 21.86 -10.61
C PHE A 143 5.89 20.56 -11.43
N LEU A 144 4.78 19.82 -11.41
CA LEU A 144 4.64 18.60 -12.21
C LEU A 144 4.74 18.90 -13.71
N ASP A 145 4.07 19.97 -14.19
CA ASP A 145 4.17 20.41 -15.57
C ASP A 145 5.62 20.74 -15.97
N SER A 146 6.33 21.49 -15.13
CA SER A 146 7.75 21.81 -15.36
C SER A 146 8.64 20.57 -15.39
N ALA A 147 8.43 19.62 -14.48
CA ALA A 147 9.24 18.40 -14.41
C ALA A 147 8.95 17.42 -15.57
N LEU A 148 7.73 17.46 -16.11
CA LEU A 148 7.37 16.75 -17.35
C LEU A 148 8.02 17.43 -18.57
N GLU A 149 7.97 18.76 -18.65
CA GLU A 149 8.52 19.54 -19.76
C GLU A 149 10.05 19.42 -19.85
N ASP A 150 10.75 19.46 -18.71
CA ASP A 150 12.21 19.32 -18.66
C ASP A 150 12.70 17.86 -18.71
N GLY A 151 11.78 16.89 -18.65
CA GLY A 151 12.05 15.47 -18.83
C GLY A 151 12.59 14.73 -17.61
N ARG A 152 12.69 15.39 -16.44
CA ARG A 152 13.08 14.73 -15.18
C ARG A 152 12.07 13.66 -14.75
N ILE A 153 10.80 13.81 -15.15
CA ILE A 153 9.78 12.76 -15.01
C ILE A 153 9.08 12.53 -16.36
N LYS A 154 8.63 11.29 -16.63
CA LYS A 154 7.87 10.98 -17.87
C LYS A 154 6.36 10.96 -17.66
N TYR A 155 5.91 10.50 -16.49
CA TYR A 155 4.51 10.39 -16.15
C TYR A 155 4.28 10.83 -14.71
N ALA A 156 3.28 11.68 -14.50
CA ALA A 156 2.86 12.15 -13.19
C ALA A 156 1.64 11.37 -12.68
N GLY A 157 1.70 10.94 -11.43
CA GLY A 157 0.61 10.26 -10.72
C GLY A 157 0.57 10.66 -9.25
N PHE A 158 -0.31 10.01 -8.50
CA PHE A 158 -0.38 10.16 -7.04
C PHE A 158 -0.74 8.84 -6.37
N SER A 159 -0.34 8.68 -5.10
CA SER A 159 -0.87 7.64 -4.22
C SER A 159 -1.84 8.23 -3.20
N TYR A 160 -2.80 7.43 -2.73
CA TYR A 160 -3.96 7.94 -2.00
C TYR A 160 -4.28 7.17 -0.72
N HIS A 161 -4.67 7.87 0.35
CA HIS A 161 -4.93 7.27 1.68
C HIS A 161 -6.11 7.88 2.46
N ASP A 162 -7.10 8.48 1.78
CA ASP A 162 -8.22 9.18 2.43
C ASP A 162 -9.59 8.74 1.84
N GLU A 163 -10.69 9.47 2.09
CA GLU A 163 -12.05 9.08 1.66
C GLU A 163 -12.33 9.28 0.15
N VAL A 164 -13.24 8.50 -0.43
CA VAL A 164 -13.45 8.47 -1.90
C VAL A 164 -13.86 9.81 -2.53
N GLU A 165 -14.52 10.71 -1.80
CA GLU A 165 -14.93 12.01 -2.31
C GLU A 165 -13.73 12.88 -2.67
N LEU A 166 -12.74 12.97 -1.77
CA LEU A 166 -11.51 13.71 -2.02
C LEU A 166 -10.67 13.04 -3.13
N PHE A 167 -10.71 11.71 -3.24
CA PHE A 167 -10.05 11.01 -4.34
C PHE A 167 -10.54 11.51 -5.69
N LYS A 168 -11.87 11.62 -5.85
CA LYS A 168 -12.50 12.10 -7.09
C LYS A 168 -12.13 13.55 -7.39
N GLU A 169 -12.08 14.41 -6.37
CA GLU A 169 -11.58 15.79 -6.51
C GLU A 169 -10.15 15.81 -7.06
N ILE A 170 -9.23 15.03 -6.47
CA ILE A 170 -7.83 14.97 -6.91
C ILE A 170 -7.76 14.45 -8.35
N VAL A 171 -8.50 13.39 -8.69
CA VAL A 171 -8.53 12.83 -10.04
C VAL A 171 -8.93 13.88 -11.07
N ASP A 172 -9.91 14.73 -10.77
CA ASP A 172 -10.42 15.74 -11.69
C ASP A 172 -9.57 17.04 -11.70
N SER A 173 -8.60 17.20 -10.78
CA SER A 173 -7.82 18.43 -10.66
C SER A 173 -6.66 18.56 -11.65
N TYR A 174 -6.24 17.46 -12.28
CA TYR A 174 -5.05 17.43 -13.13
C TYR A 174 -5.11 16.29 -14.16
N ASN A 175 -4.32 16.39 -15.22
CA ASN A 175 -4.27 15.38 -16.28
C ASN A 175 -3.40 14.16 -15.87
N TRP A 176 -3.70 13.55 -14.72
CA TRP A 176 -2.94 12.44 -14.15
C TRP A 176 -2.74 11.28 -15.12
N SER A 177 -1.54 10.74 -15.19
CA SER A 177 -1.24 9.57 -16.03
C SER A 177 -1.68 8.26 -15.36
N PHE A 178 -1.56 8.18 -14.04
CA PHE A 178 -1.86 7.00 -13.24
C PHE A 178 -2.15 7.37 -11.78
N ALA A 179 -2.74 6.44 -11.03
CA ALA A 179 -2.93 6.53 -9.59
C ALA A 179 -2.53 5.20 -8.91
N LEU A 180 -1.99 5.30 -7.70
CA LEU A 180 -1.69 4.17 -6.83
C LEU A 180 -2.72 4.12 -5.70
N ILE A 181 -3.57 3.09 -5.70
CA ILE A 181 -4.66 2.91 -4.73
C ILE A 181 -4.50 1.63 -3.93
N GLN A 182 -4.97 1.63 -2.69
CA GLN A 182 -5.12 0.40 -1.91
C GLN A 182 -6.34 -0.37 -2.39
N TYR A 183 -6.17 -1.64 -2.71
CA TYR A 183 -7.27 -2.50 -3.12
C TYR A 183 -6.91 -3.98 -2.94
N ASN A 184 -7.83 -4.74 -2.34
CA ASN A 184 -7.81 -6.20 -2.18
C ASN A 184 -9.22 -6.67 -1.79
N TYR A 185 -9.46 -7.99 -1.71
CA TYR A 185 -10.81 -8.52 -1.48
C TYR A 185 -11.41 -8.19 -0.09
N MET A 186 -10.59 -7.77 0.88
CA MET A 186 -11.09 -7.29 2.19
C MET A 186 -11.37 -5.78 2.18
N ASP A 187 -10.61 -5.02 1.40
CA ASP A 187 -10.61 -3.55 1.41
C ASP A 187 -11.31 -2.97 0.17
N GLU A 188 -12.35 -3.63 -0.35
CA GLU A 188 -13.01 -3.20 -1.59
C GLU A 188 -13.74 -1.85 -1.46
N ASN A 189 -14.24 -1.54 -0.27
CA ASN A 189 -14.96 -0.31 0.06
C ASN A 189 -14.16 0.57 1.02
N PHE A 190 -12.84 0.56 0.91
CA PHE A 190 -11.93 1.31 1.78
C PHE A 190 -11.11 2.32 0.98
N GLN A 191 -11.04 3.57 1.45
CA GLN A 191 -10.40 4.68 0.76
C GLN A 191 -10.96 4.87 -0.66
N ALA A 192 -10.10 4.82 -1.68
CA ALA A 192 -10.53 4.82 -3.07
C ALA A 192 -11.35 3.56 -3.41
N GLY A 193 -10.89 2.38 -2.99
CA GLY A 193 -11.60 1.11 -3.21
C GLY A 193 -11.97 0.83 -4.67
N LYS A 194 -13.05 0.04 -4.86
CA LYS A 194 -13.61 -0.29 -6.18
C LYS A 194 -14.16 0.96 -6.88
N ASP A 195 -14.86 1.81 -6.15
CA ASP A 195 -15.40 3.06 -6.68
C ASP A 195 -14.31 3.95 -7.30
N GLY A 196 -13.17 4.07 -6.63
CA GLY A 196 -12.01 4.82 -7.10
C GLY A 196 -11.32 4.15 -8.28
N LEU A 197 -11.16 2.82 -8.25
CA LEU A 197 -10.64 2.04 -9.38
C LEU A 197 -11.47 2.28 -10.65
N ASP A 198 -12.79 2.17 -10.55
CA ASP A 198 -13.70 2.38 -11.67
C ASP A 198 -13.68 3.84 -12.14
N TYR A 199 -13.52 4.79 -11.21
CA TYR A 199 -13.46 6.22 -11.52
C TYR A 199 -12.22 6.64 -12.32
N ILE A 200 -11.05 6.08 -12.00
CA ILE A 200 -9.82 6.33 -12.76
C ILE A 200 -9.84 5.57 -14.09
N ALA A 201 -10.37 4.35 -14.12
CA ALA A 201 -10.51 3.57 -15.34
C ALA A 201 -11.42 4.25 -16.37
N SER A 202 -12.53 4.86 -15.92
CA SER A 202 -13.44 5.60 -16.82
C SER A 202 -12.81 6.85 -17.45
N ARG A 203 -11.63 7.27 -16.98
CA ARG A 203 -10.84 8.41 -17.47
C ARG A 203 -9.56 7.98 -18.18
N ASP A 204 -9.39 6.69 -18.43
CA ASP A 204 -8.18 6.09 -19.00
C ASP A 204 -6.92 6.45 -18.17
N ILE A 205 -7.06 6.57 -16.84
CA ILE A 205 -5.94 6.76 -15.92
C ILE A 205 -5.46 5.39 -15.48
N GLY A 206 -4.14 5.16 -15.55
CA GLY A 206 -3.57 3.87 -15.16
C GLY A 206 -3.80 3.54 -13.69
N ALA A 207 -4.18 2.31 -13.37
CA ALA A 207 -4.38 1.81 -12.01
C ALA A 207 -3.22 0.93 -11.56
N ALA A 208 -2.45 1.43 -10.58
CA ALA A 208 -1.50 0.64 -9.80
C ALA A 208 -2.13 0.28 -8.45
N ILE A 209 -1.94 -0.96 -8.00
CA ILE A 209 -2.51 -1.44 -6.74
C ILE A 209 -1.41 -1.64 -5.70
N MET A 210 -1.58 -1.01 -4.53
CA MET A 210 -0.80 -1.28 -3.31
C MET A 210 -1.63 -2.10 -2.31
N GLU A 211 -0.94 -2.62 -1.30
CA GLU A 211 -1.51 -3.51 -0.28
C GLU A 211 -2.30 -4.72 -0.85
N PRO A 212 -1.84 -5.38 -1.92
CA PRO A 212 -2.62 -6.47 -2.53
C PRO A 212 -2.83 -7.68 -1.61
N LEU A 213 -1.91 -7.86 -0.65
CA LEU A 213 -1.91 -8.93 0.34
C LEU A 213 -2.13 -8.39 1.77
N ARG A 214 -2.53 -7.11 1.89
CA ARG A 214 -2.78 -6.40 3.15
C ARG A 214 -1.64 -6.54 4.17
N GLY A 215 -0.40 -6.35 3.71
CA GLY A 215 0.81 -6.49 4.53
C GLY A 215 1.15 -7.93 4.95
N GLY A 216 0.61 -8.93 4.25
CA GLY A 216 0.79 -10.35 4.53
C GLY A 216 -0.33 -10.98 5.35
N CYS A 217 -1.33 -10.18 5.80
CA CYS A 217 -2.49 -10.68 6.53
C CYS A 217 -3.35 -11.68 5.74
N LEU A 218 -3.31 -11.60 4.40
CA LEU A 218 -4.07 -12.50 3.51
C LEU A 218 -3.26 -13.73 3.08
N THR A 219 -2.03 -13.89 3.57
CA THR A 219 -1.12 -14.97 3.14
C THR A 219 -0.43 -15.71 4.28
N ASN A 220 -0.13 -15.01 5.38
CA ASN A 220 0.56 -15.56 6.53
C ASN A 220 -0.44 -15.85 7.65
N ASN A 221 -0.27 -16.99 8.34
CA ASN A 221 -1.09 -17.38 9.49
C ASN A 221 -2.60 -17.37 9.20
N ILE A 222 -3.00 -17.92 8.05
CA ILE A 222 -4.42 -18.00 7.67
C ILE A 222 -5.20 -18.72 8.77
N PRO A 223 -6.26 -18.09 9.32
CA PRO A 223 -7.12 -18.73 10.30
C PRO A 223 -7.65 -20.09 9.81
N PRO A 224 -7.71 -21.15 10.65
CA PRO A 224 -8.10 -22.49 10.19
C PRO A 224 -9.49 -22.58 9.55
N ASP A 225 -10.43 -21.74 10.01
CA ASP A 225 -11.78 -21.60 9.45
C ASP A 225 -11.73 -20.99 8.03
N VAL A 226 -10.91 -19.97 7.81
CA VAL A 226 -10.67 -19.41 6.46
C VAL A 226 -9.94 -20.42 5.57
N GLN A 227 -8.92 -21.12 6.10
CA GLN A 227 -8.21 -22.16 5.34
C GLN A 227 -9.16 -23.27 4.89
N ALA A 228 -10.12 -23.66 5.73
CA ALA A 228 -11.13 -24.64 5.38
C ALA A 228 -12.00 -24.20 4.19
N ILE A 229 -12.19 -22.89 3.95
CA ILE A 229 -12.86 -22.37 2.75
C ILE A 229 -12.00 -22.63 1.52
N TRP A 230 -10.72 -22.25 1.54
CA TRP A 230 -9.80 -22.49 0.43
C TRP A 230 -9.66 -23.98 0.09
N ASP A 231 -9.71 -24.84 1.10
CA ASP A 231 -9.62 -26.30 0.94
C ASP A 231 -10.82 -26.91 0.20
N LYS A 232 -11.96 -26.21 0.12
CA LYS A 232 -13.13 -26.64 -0.69
C LYS A 232 -12.84 -26.61 -2.19
N SER A 233 -11.91 -25.77 -2.65
CA SER A 233 -11.61 -25.67 -4.07
C SER A 233 -11.01 -26.96 -4.62
N THR A 234 -11.50 -27.37 -5.78
CA THR A 234 -10.93 -28.48 -6.55
C THR A 234 -9.57 -28.12 -7.14
N VAL A 235 -9.32 -26.83 -7.42
CA VAL A 235 -8.05 -26.31 -7.89
C VAL A 235 -7.26 -25.79 -6.70
N LYS A 236 -6.14 -26.44 -6.39
CA LYS A 236 -5.30 -26.04 -5.25
C LYS A 236 -4.48 -24.81 -5.59
N ARG A 237 -4.74 -23.73 -4.87
CA ARG A 237 -4.06 -22.43 -4.96
C ARG A 237 -3.59 -22.03 -3.57
N SER A 238 -2.47 -21.33 -3.49
CA SER A 238 -2.05 -20.69 -2.24
C SER A 238 -2.97 -19.51 -1.92
N PRO A 239 -3.06 -19.08 -0.65
CA PRO A 239 -3.74 -17.84 -0.28
C PRO A 239 -3.22 -16.61 -1.06
N THR A 240 -1.91 -16.56 -1.33
CA THR A 240 -1.28 -15.55 -2.20
C THR A 240 -1.88 -15.56 -3.60
N GLU A 241 -2.02 -16.75 -4.19
CA GLU A 241 -2.60 -16.90 -5.53
C GLU A 241 -4.06 -16.47 -5.58
N TRP A 242 -4.87 -16.79 -4.56
CA TRP A 242 -6.25 -16.30 -4.47
C TRP A 242 -6.33 -14.77 -4.44
N ALA A 243 -5.52 -14.14 -3.58
CA ALA A 243 -5.51 -12.69 -3.43
C ALA A 243 -5.04 -11.97 -4.70
N LEU A 244 -3.97 -12.44 -5.34
CA LEU A 244 -3.46 -11.83 -6.57
C LEU A 244 -4.39 -12.07 -7.76
N ARG A 245 -4.99 -13.27 -7.88
CA ARG A 245 -5.96 -13.53 -8.96
C ARG A 245 -7.22 -12.70 -8.80
N PHE A 246 -7.71 -12.45 -7.58
CA PHE A 246 -8.82 -11.50 -7.36
C PHE A 246 -8.54 -10.14 -8.00
N LEU A 247 -7.34 -9.61 -7.81
CA LEU A 247 -6.94 -8.31 -8.39
C LEU A 247 -6.80 -8.38 -9.90
N TRP A 248 -6.14 -9.41 -10.41
CA TRP A 248 -5.93 -9.56 -11.84
C TRP A 248 -7.19 -9.96 -12.61
N ASP A 249 -8.21 -10.51 -11.97
CA ASP A 249 -9.51 -10.76 -12.57
C ASP A 249 -10.17 -9.46 -13.06
N GLN A 250 -9.89 -8.35 -12.39
CA GLN A 250 -10.40 -7.04 -12.74
C GLN A 250 -9.62 -6.45 -13.91
N GLY A 251 -10.33 -6.07 -14.97
CA GLY A 251 -9.72 -5.56 -16.20
C GLY A 251 -9.08 -4.19 -16.03
N GLU A 252 -9.57 -3.41 -15.06
CA GLU A 252 -9.16 -2.05 -14.75
C GLU A 252 -7.78 -1.98 -14.09
N VAL A 253 -7.37 -3.04 -13.38
CA VAL A 253 -6.06 -3.12 -12.71
C VAL A 253 -4.96 -3.28 -13.76
N ASN A 254 -3.97 -2.39 -13.79
CA ASN A 254 -2.87 -2.50 -14.75
C ASN A 254 -1.63 -3.18 -14.17
N VAL A 255 -1.25 -2.82 -12.94
CA VAL A 255 -0.10 -3.38 -12.22
C VAL A 255 -0.41 -3.57 -10.74
N VAL A 256 -0.04 -4.73 -10.19
CA VAL A 256 -0.16 -5.05 -8.76
C VAL A 256 1.24 -5.00 -8.14
N LEU A 257 1.45 -4.11 -7.16
CA LEU A 257 2.71 -3.97 -6.46
C LEU A 257 2.80 -4.94 -5.29
N SER A 258 3.61 -5.98 -5.44
CA SER A 258 3.86 -6.96 -4.38
C SER A 258 5.19 -6.68 -3.69
N GLY A 259 5.13 -6.47 -2.36
CA GLY A 259 6.33 -6.41 -1.52
C GLY A 259 6.79 -7.81 -1.16
N MET A 260 7.92 -8.25 -1.69
CA MET A 260 8.45 -9.60 -1.53
C MET A 260 9.76 -9.54 -0.73
N SER A 261 9.84 -10.29 0.37
CA SER A 261 10.99 -10.33 1.27
C SER A 261 11.79 -11.63 1.17
N LYS A 262 11.32 -12.60 0.38
CA LYS A 262 11.97 -13.89 0.17
C LYS A 262 11.92 -14.29 -1.30
N MET A 263 12.93 -15.02 -1.78
CA MET A 263 13.01 -15.44 -3.18
C MET A 263 11.83 -16.33 -3.58
N GLU A 264 11.34 -17.19 -2.68
CA GLU A 264 10.20 -18.07 -2.98
C GLU A 264 8.94 -17.28 -3.32
N GLN A 265 8.75 -16.10 -2.71
CA GLN A 265 7.63 -15.20 -3.01
C GLN A 265 7.78 -14.58 -4.41
N VAL A 266 9.01 -14.27 -4.84
CA VAL A 266 9.29 -13.74 -6.18
C VAL A 266 8.96 -14.80 -7.23
N VAL A 267 9.46 -16.02 -7.03
CA VAL A 267 9.20 -17.16 -7.93
C VAL A 267 7.72 -17.48 -7.99
N GLU A 268 7.04 -17.55 -6.84
CA GLU A 268 5.60 -17.82 -6.77
C GLU A 268 4.78 -16.74 -7.46
N ASN A 269 5.02 -15.46 -7.13
CA ASN A 269 4.23 -14.35 -7.68
C ASN A 269 4.40 -14.21 -9.20
N ILE A 270 5.60 -14.45 -9.73
CA ILE A 270 5.85 -14.45 -11.17
C ILE A 270 5.09 -15.60 -11.86
N ARG A 271 5.14 -16.81 -11.29
CA ARG A 271 4.36 -17.95 -11.80
C ARG A 271 2.86 -17.62 -11.85
N ILE A 272 2.32 -17.00 -10.80
CA ILE A 272 0.89 -16.63 -10.79
C ILE A 272 0.61 -15.52 -11.82
N ALA A 273 1.51 -14.54 -11.95
CA ALA A 273 1.37 -13.43 -12.90
C ALA A 273 1.36 -13.89 -14.37
N ASP A 274 2.00 -15.02 -14.70
CA ASP A 274 1.92 -15.62 -16.04
C ASP A 274 0.50 -16.07 -16.42
N GLU A 275 -0.37 -16.27 -15.43
CA GLU A 275 -1.74 -16.75 -15.59
C GLU A 275 -2.79 -15.75 -15.07
N GLY A 276 -2.39 -14.54 -14.66
CA GLY A 276 -3.22 -13.47 -14.10
C GLY A 276 -4.07 -12.73 -15.15
N LYS A 277 -4.91 -13.45 -15.89
CA LYS A 277 -5.79 -12.85 -16.90
C LYS A 277 -7.03 -12.22 -16.25
N ALA A 278 -7.50 -11.13 -16.84
CA ALA A 278 -8.81 -10.56 -16.48
C ALA A 278 -9.95 -11.53 -16.82
N ASN A 279 -11.02 -11.51 -16.03
CA ASN A 279 -12.19 -12.37 -16.15
C ASN A 279 -11.81 -13.86 -16.25
N SER A 280 -10.83 -14.30 -15.45
CA SER A 280 -10.34 -15.68 -15.42
C SER A 280 -10.84 -16.48 -14.22
N LEU A 281 -11.38 -15.83 -13.20
CA LEU A 281 -12.00 -16.51 -12.07
C LEU A 281 -13.39 -17.04 -12.47
N THR A 282 -13.66 -18.27 -12.06
CA THR A 282 -14.98 -18.88 -12.22
C THR A 282 -15.96 -18.36 -11.17
N SER A 283 -17.26 -18.61 -11.35
CA SER A 283 -18.25 -18.32 -10.31
C SER A 283 -17.99 -19.09 -9.02
N GLU A 284 -17.41 -20.29 -9.09
CA GLU A 284 -16.98 -21.05 -7.90
C GLU A 284 -15.83 -20.34 -7.17
N ASP A 285 -14.83 -19.88 -7.92
CA ASP A 285 -13.71 -19.11 -7.37
C ASP A 285 -14.18 -17.83 -6.66
N ILE A 286 -15.08 -17.07 -7.31
CA ILE A 286 -15.65 -15.83 -6.76
C ILE A 286 -16.44 -16.13 -5.48
N ASN A 287 -17.24 -17.19 -5.46
CA ASN A 287 -18.01 -17.58 -4.27
C ASN A 287 -17.08 -17.97 -3.10
N LEU A 288 -15.97 -18.66 -3.37
CA LEU A 288 -14.99 -19.00 -2.34
C LEU A 288 -14.31 -17.75 -1.77
N ILE A 289 -13.95 -16.78 -2.62
CA ILE A 289 -13.38 -15.51 -2.18
C ILE A 289 -14.37 -14.76 -1.29
N GLN A 290 -15.65 -14.72 -1.68
CA GLN A 290 -16.70 -14.09 -0.88
C GLN A 290 -16.90 -14.81 0.46
N GLU A 291 -16.94 -16.14 0.48
CA GLU A 291 -17.08 -16.90 1.73
C GLU A 291 -15.90 -16.70 2.67
N ALA A 292 -14.67 -16.64 2.14
CA ALA A 292 -13.49 -16.34 2.94
C ALA A 292 -13.53 -14.91 3.52
N LYS A 293 -13.97 -13.93 2.72
CA LYS A 293 -14.16 -12.54 3.15
C LYS A 293 -15.21 -12.44 4.27
N ASP A 294 -16.32 -13.15 4.12
CA ASP A 294 -17.38 -13.20 5.15
C ASP A 294 -16.83 -13.85 6.43
N THR A 295 -16.11 -14.97 6.30
CA THR A 295 -15.45 -15.66 7.42
C THR A 295 -14.44 -14.74 8.13
N TYR A 296 -13.65 -13.96 7.40
CA TYR A 296 -12.77 -12.95 8.02
C TYR A 296 -13.57 -11.87 8.76
N THR A 297 -14.69 -11.42 8.19
CA THR A 297 -15.54 -10.36 8.75
C THR A 297 -16.24 -10.83 10.04
N GLU A 298 -16.65 -12.09 10.12
CA GLU A 298 -17.22 -12.70 11.33
C GLU A 298 -16.25 -12.72 12.52
N ARG A 299 -14.94 -12.57 12.24
CA ARG A 299 -13.87 -12.53 13.25
C ARG A 299 -13.62 -11.14 13.82
N ILE A 300 -14.41 -10.12 13.43
CA ILE A 300 -14.35 -8.78 14.04
C ILE A 300 -14.65 -8.89 15.53
N HIS A 301 -13.72 -8.44 16.36
CA HIS A 301 -13.81 -8.51 17.83
C HIS A 301 -14.55 -7.32 18.44
N VAL A 302 -14.33 -6.13 17.88
CA VAL A 302 -14.92 -4.87 18.30
C VAL A 302 -15.72 -4.30 17.14
N SER A 303 -17.05 -4.25 17.28
CA SER A 303 -17.97 -3.76 16.23
C SER A 303 -17.95 -2.22 16.05
N CYS A 304 -16.78 -1.58 16.11
CA CYS A 304 -16.59 -0.15 15.91
C CYS A 304 -16.81 0.26 14.44
N THR A 305 -17.71 1.21 14.19
CA THR A 305 -17.97 1.77 12.85
C THR A 305 -17.03 2.90 12.46
N ARG A 306 -16.10 3.29 13.33
CA ARG A 306 -15.16 4.41 13.11
C ARG A 306 -15.86 5.75 12.79
N CYS A 307 -17.08 5.94 13.30
CA CYS A 307 -17.86 7.18 13.14
C CYS A 307 -17.24 8.43 13.81
N ASN A 308 -16.16 8.28 14.58
CA ASN A 308 -15.46 9.34 15.29
C ASN A 308 -16.29 10.12 16.34
N TYR A 309 -17.52 9.70 16.70
CA TYR A 309 -18.29 10.37 17.75
C TYR A 309 -17.60 10.37 19.12
N CYS A 310 -16.76 9.36 19.40
CA CYS A 310 -15.95 9.33 20.62
C CYS A 310 -14.77 10.31 20.62
N MET A 311 -14.49 10.97 19.49
CA MET A 311 -13.35 11.87 19.29
C MET A 311 -13.75 13.36 19.44
N PRO A 312 -12.79 14.24 19.78
CA PRO A 312 -11.45 13.93 20.27
C PRO A 312 -11.50 13.29 21.67
N CYS A 313 -10.56 12.38 21.94
CA CYS A 313 -10.34 11.85 23.29
C CYS A 313 -9.67 12.93 24.16
N PRO A 314 -10.14 13.18 25.40
CA PRO A 314 -9.51 14.17 26.29
C PRO A 314 -8.06 13.86 26.63
N ASN A 315 -7.63 12.60 26.49
CA ASN A 315 -6.25 12.16 26.73
C ASN A 315 -5.44 11.93 25.44
N GLY A 316 -5.94 12.38 24.28
CA GLY A 316 -5.20 12.27 23.02
C GLY A 316 -5.23 10.90 22.33
N VAL A 317 -5.81 9.87 22.95
CA VAL A 317 -5.93 8.52 22.35
C VAL A 317 -6.73 8.59 21.03
N ASP A 318 -6.17 8.07 19.95
CA ASP A 318 -6.92 7.77 18.72
C ASP A 318 -7.71 6.47 18.92
N ILE A 319 -8.89 6.61 19.52
CA ILE A 319 -9.71 5.46 19.94
C ILE A 319 -10.03 4.55 18.75
N PRO A 320 -10.57 5.03 17.61
CA PRO A 320 -10.90 4.18 16.49
C PRO A 320 -9.67 3.47 15.91
N ALA A 321 -8.50 4.14 15.81
CA ALA A 321 -7.30 3.51 15.31
C ALA A 321 -6.84 2.35 16.21
N ASN A 322 -6.79 2.54 17.53
CA ASN A 322 -6.39 1.50 18.48
C ASN A 322 -7.34 0.29 18.45
N LEU A 323 -8.66 0.51 18.43
CA LEU A 323 -9.65 -0.57 18.32
C LEU A 323 -9.54 -1.33 16.99
N ASN A 324 -9.20 -0.62 15.90
CA ASN A 324 -8.98 -1.23 14.60
C ASN A 324 -7.75 -2.15 14.60
N LEU A 325 -6.67 -1.79 15.28
CA LEU A 325 -5.49 -2.67 15.41
C LEU A 325 -5.82 -3.97 16.16
N LEU A 326 -6.66 -3.89 17.18
CA LEU A 326 -7.16 -5.07 17.86
C LEU A 326 -7.97 -5.95 16.90
N ASN A 327 -8.91 -5.36 16.16
CA ASN A 327 -9.67 -6.09 15.14
C ASN A 327 -8.77 -6.75 14.10
N ASP A 328 -7.75 -6.06 13.58
CA ASP A 328 -6.81 -6.64 12.63
C ASP A 328 -6.13 -7.90 13.20
N LEU A 329 -5.74 -7.89 14.47
CA LEU A 329 -5.18 -9.09 15.10
C LEU A 329 -6.19 -10.26 15.13
N TYR A 330 -7.43 -10.00 15.55
CA TYR A 330 -8.46 -11.06 15.68
C TYR A 330 -8.91 -11.61 14.33
N ILE A 331 -9.09 -10.73 13.35
CA ILE A 331 -9.49 -11.08 11.98
C ILE A 331 -8.42 -11.97 11.34
N TYR A 332 -7.17 -11.52 11.33
CA TYR A 332 -6.12 -12.13 10.52
C TYR A 332 -5.19 -13.09 11.29
N GLN A 333 -5.33 -13.19 12.62
CA GLN A 333 -4.40 -13.93 13.50
C GLN A 333 -2.93 -13.59 13.23
N ASN A 334 -2.67 -12.33 12.90
CA ASN A 334 -1.36 -11.86 12.50
C ASN A 334 -0.98 -10.61 13.30
N MET A 335 0.06 -10.76 14.14
CA MET A 335 0.57 -9.72 15.02
C MET A 335 1.49 -8.72 14.31
N GLU A 336 2.12 -9.11 13.19
CA GLU A 336 3.20 -8.34 12.56
C GLU A 336 2.75 -6.94 12.12
N LYS A 337 1.69 -6.86 11.29
CA LYS A 337 1.15 -5.58 10.79
C LYS A 337 0.58 -4.72 11.94
N PRO A 338 -0.32 -5.22 12.80
CA PRO A 338 -0.88 -4.43 13.91
C PRO A 338 0.17 -3.94 14.90
N SER A 339 1.18 -4.74 15.26
CA SER A 339 2.27 -4.29 16.15
C SER A 339 3.12 -3.19 15.51
N GLY A 340 3.38 -3.27 14.21
CA GLY A 340 4.05 -2.20 13.47
C GLY A 340 3.25 -0.89 13.55
N SER A 341 1.95 -0.96 13.24
CA SER A 341 1.03 0.18 13.33
C SER A 341 0.89 0.73 14.75
N TYR A 342 0.87 -0.11 15.78
CA TYR A 342 0.79 0.33 17.18
C TYR A 342 2.02 1.15 17.59
N ARG A 343 3.22 0.76 17.15
CA ARG A 343 4.44 1.56 17.40
C ARG A 343 4.34 2.96 16.80
N PHE A 344 3.69 3.11 15.64
CA PHE A 344 3.44 4.44 15.06
C PHE A 344 2.46 5.28 15.87
N LEU A 345 1.39 4.67 16.43
CA LEU A 345 0.49 5.37 17.35
C LEU A 345 1.24 5.82 18.61
N LYS A 346 2.10 4.95 19.15
CA LYS A 346 2.91 5.24 20.34
C LYS A 346 3.92 6.34 20.11
N ALA A 347 4.57 6.37 18.94
CA ALA A 347 5.49 7.45 18.57
C ALA A 347 4.80 8.81 18.42
N LYS A 348 3.47 8.84 18.31
CA LYS A 348 2.65 10.05 18.22
C LYS A 348 1.91 10.37 19.52
N ASP A 349 2.12 9.59 20.59
CA ASP A 349 1.41 9.70 21.86
C ASP A 349 -0.14 9.64 21.72
N VAL A 350 -0.63 8.85 20.75
CA VAL A 350 -2.07 8.64 20.51
C VAL A 350 -2.50 7.17 20.70
N ASP A 351 -1.63 6.34 21.27
CA ASP A 351 -1.90 4.94 21.56
C ASP A 351 -2.80 4.75 22.81
N ALA A 352 -3.27 3.53 23.01
CA ALA A 352 -4.21 3.20 24.08
C ALA A 352 -3.66 3.38 25.50
N SER A 353 -2.34 3.43 25.70
CA SER A 353 -1.74 3.59 27.04
C SER A 353 -2.02 4.96 27.68
N ALA A 354 -2.37 5.96 26.88
CA ALA A 354 -2.76 7.29 27.37
C ALA A 354 -4.19 7.32 27.98
N CYS A 355 -4.96 6.24 27.90
CA CYS A 355 -6.31 6.18 28.47
C CYS A 355 -6.29 6.20 30.02
N ASP A 356 -6.96 7.19 30.62
CA ASP A 356 -7.09 7.35 32.08
C ASP A 356 -8.39 6.77 32.68
N ASP A 357 -9.18 6.06 31.87
CA ASP A 357 -10.47 5.45 32.27
C ASP A 357 -11.62 6.46 32.53
N CYS A 358 -11.56 7.71 32.04
CA CYS A 358 -12.55 8.78 32.32
C CYS A 358 -14.01 8.57 31.83
N SER A 359 -14.27 7.56 30.99
CA SER A 359 -15.61 7.17 30.48
C SER A 359 -16.31 8.14 29.51
N GLU A 360 -15.69 9.24 29.10
CA GLU A 360 -16.31 10.22 28.18
C GLU A 360 -16.60 9.64 26.78
N CYS A 361 -15.75 8.74 26.29
CA CYS A 361 -15.92 8.11 24.98
C CYS A 361 -17.16 7.21 24.91
N GLU A 362 -17.44 6.45 25.98
CA GLU A 362 -18.56 5.50 26.05
C GLU A 362 -19.91 6.24 26.06
N LYS A 363 -19.99 7.43 26.68
CA LYS A 363 -21.19 8.29 26.65
C LYS A 363 -21.54 8.80 25.25
N LYS A 364 -20.56 8.87 24.34
CA LYS A 364 -20.72 9.36 22.96
C LYS A 364 -20.86 8.22 21.95
N CYS A 365 -20.60 6.98 22.35
CA CYS A 365 -20.62 5.85 21.45
C CYS A 365 -22.06 5.44 21.12
N THR A 366 -22.48 5.62 19.87
CA THR A 366 -23.82 5.25 19.40
C THR A 366 -24.05 3.74 19.30
N GLN A 367 -23.01 2.95 19.53
CA GLN A 367 -23.01 1.48 19.47
C GLN A 367 -22.87 0.83 20.84
N ASP A 368 -22.87 1.62 21.93
CA ASP A 368 -22.70 1.16 23.31
C ASP A 368 -21.46 0.26 23.52
N ILE A 369 -20.39 0.53 22.76
CA ILE A 369 -19.13 -0.23 22.86
C ILE A 369 -18.47 0.06 24.20
N PRO A 370 -18.04 -0.96 24.97
CA PRO A 370 -17.23 -0.78 26.17
C PRO A 370 -15.79 -0.39 25.78
N ILE A 371 -15.61 0.82 25.25
CA ILE A 371 -14.37 1.32 24.66
C ILE A 371 -13.19 1.17 25.63
N ARG A 372 -13.37 1.48 26.91
CA ARG A 372 -12.26 1.44 27.88
C ARG A 372 -11.78 0.03 28.15
N LYS A 373 -12.69 -0.95 28.12
CA LYS A 373 -12.34 -2.37 28.21
C LYS A 373 -11.42 -2.76 27.05
N TYR A 374 -11.80 -2.41 25.83
CA TYR A 374 -11.01 -2.76 24.65
C TYR A 374 -9.69 -1.98 24.55
N LEU A 375 -9.63 -0.72 25.01
CA LEU A 375 -8.34 0.00 25.10
C LEU A 375 -7.39 -0.68 26.10
N LYS A 376 -7.89 -1.20 27.23
CA LYS A 376 -7.07 -2.01 28.16
C LYS A 376 -6.58 -3.29 27.48
N GLU A 377 -7.43 -3.94 26.69
CA GLU A 377 -7.06 -5.12 25.91
C GLU A 377 -6.00 -4.81 24.83
N VAL A 378 -6.09 -3.65 24.16
CA VAL A 378 -5.06 -3.16 23.23
C VAL A 378 -3.71 -3.05 23.94
N VAL A 379 -3.68 -2.41 25.12
CA VAL A 379 -2.44 -2.28 25.93
C VAL A 379 -1.89 -3.65 26.32
N GLU A 380 -2.76 -4.56 26.81
CA GLU A 380 -2.35 -5.91 27.17
C GLU A 380 -1.79 -6.70 25.98
N THR A 381 -2.36 -6.51 24.80
CA THR A 381 -1.99 -7.21 23.58
C THR A 381 -0.67 -6.72 22.99
N PHE A 382 -0.46 -5.40 22.91
CA PHE A 382 0.66 -4.83 22.15
C PHE A 382 1.82 -4.30 23.00
N GLU A 383 1.65 -4.20 24.32
CA GLU A 383 2.72 -3.71 25.22
C GLU A 383 3.26 -4.78 26.18
N LYS A 384 2.46 -5.80 26.47
CA LYS A 384 2.84 -6.87 27.42
C LYS A 384 3.13 -8.21 26.73
N GLY A 385 2.76 -8.36 25.46
CA GLY A 385 3.10 -9.48 24.58
C GLY A 385 4.21 -9.11 23.63
#